data_AF-A0A3G8JTY0-F1
#
_entry.id   AF-A0A3G8JTY0-F1
#
_cell.length_a   1.000
_cell.length_b   1.000
_cell.length_c   1.000
_cell.angle_alpha   90.00
_cell.angle_beta   90.00
_cell.angle_gamma   90.00
#
_symmetry.space_group_name_H-M   'P 1'
#
loop_
_entity.id
_entity.type
_entity.pdbx_description
1 polymer ?
#
loop_
_entity_poly.entity_id
_entity_poly.type
_entity_poly.pdbx_seq_one_letter_code
_entity_poly.pdbx_strand_id
1 'polypeptide(L)'
;MTEPDDSRPVDPSADPDDEILAEEPEPEPEPETEPEPEPEPEPEAGDDPEPVPPVDEGEVLFYEPGGSWWVVAIGPVLIGAVLALEIAGPGQVHWPVLSIFAVILIGFSLVQVYAARTHVSVRLTEATLREGTKTIPLTDIAKVLPANNGPEHQTWESARAIGELPAVPRRRKGIGVELADGTVVQAWARDVERFRRELTEAHQAVQMGLPPRGRSDADG
;
A
#
# COMPACT_ATOMS: atom_id res chain seq x y z
N MET A 1 -60.33 -64.82 9.87
CA MET A 1 -60.74 -66.24 9.92
C MET A 1 -59.46 -67.01 10.20
N THR A 2 -59.35 -67.48 11.43
CA THR A 2 -58.20 -68.17 12.01
C THR A 2 -58.28 -69.65 11.66
N GLU A 3 -57.14 -70.29 11.34
CA GLU A 3 -56.79 -71.66 11.73
C GLU A 3 -55.31 -71.97 11.33
N PRO A 4 -54.63 -72.97 11.91
CA PRO A 4 -53.62 -72.68 12.95
C PRO A 4 -52.32 -73.52 12.84
N ASP A 5 -51.45 -73.38 13.85
CA ASP A 5 -50.63 -74.41 14.54
C ASP A 5 -49.71 -75.38 13.75
N ASP A 6 -48.41 -75.41 14.06
CA ASP A 6 -47.86 -76.38 15.02
C ASP A 6 -46.36 -76.14 15.24
N SER A 7 -46.00 -76.24 16.51
CA SER A 7 -44.68 -76.14 17.07
C SER A 7 -43.96 -77.50 16.99
N ARG A 8 -42.63 -77.51 17.00
CA ARG A 8 -41.87 -77.96 18.18
C ARG A 8 -40.36 -77.86 17.99
N PRO A 9 -39.63 -77.64 19.10
CA PRO A 9 -38.21 -77.38 19.12
C PRO A 9 -37.41 -78.68 19.18
N VAL A 10 -36.20 -78.67 18.63
CA VAL A 10 -35.23 -79.74 18.83
C VAL A 10 -33.99 -79.12 19.46
N ASP A 11 -33.89 -79.33 20.78
CA ASP A 11 -32.63 -79.42 21.52
C ASP A 11 -32.04 -80.81 21.22
N PRO A 12 -30.75 -80.94 20.89
CA PRO A 12 -29.85 -81.49 21.89
C PRO A 12 -28.44 -80.90 21.80
N SER A 13 -27.95 -80.43 22.95
CA SER A 13 -26.70 -80.93 23.57
C SER A 13 -25.78 -81.81 22.68
N ALA A 14 -24.59 -81.31 22.34
CA ALA A 14 -23.30 -82.00 22.48
C ALA A 14 -22.17 -81.16 21.86
N ASP A 15 -21.11 -80.99 22.64
CA ASP A 15 -19.90 -80.20 22.44
C ASP A 15 -19.29 -80.22 21.02
N PRO A 16 -18.93 -79.05 20.47
CA PRO A 16 -17.90 -78.95 19.44
C PRO A 16 -16.57 -78.62 20.13
N ASP A 17 -15.80 -79.64 20.45
CA ASP A 17 -14.36 -79.48 20.63
C ASP A 17 -13.69 -79.23 19.26
N ASP A 18 -12.66 -78.40 19.31
CA ASP A 18 -11.60 -78.16 18.34
C ASP A 18 -11.80 -77.12 17.22
N GLU A 19 -10.75 -76.29 17.13
CA GLU A 19 -10.41 -75.31 16.09
C GLU A 19 -11.15 -73.97 16.14
N ILE A 20 -10.66 -73.06 16.98
CA ILE A 20 -9.68 -72.02 16.58
C ILE A 20 -9.47 -71.11 17.79
N LEU A 21 -8.20 -70.94 18.17
CA LEU A 21 -7.71 -69.92 19.09
C LEU A 21 -8.13 -68.53 18.57
N ALA A 22 -9.30 -68.04 19.00
CA ALA A 22 -9.64 -66.63 18.86
C ALA A 22 -9.11 -65.94 20.12
N GLU A 23 -7.87 -65.49 19.98
CA GLU A 23 -7.13 -64.65 20.91
C GLU A 23 -8.03 -63.56 21.50
N GLU A 24 -7.91 -63.35 22.82
CA GLU A 24 -8.54 -62.23 23.52
C GLU A 24 -8.34 -60.94 22.71
N PRO A 25 -9.38 -60.12 22.49
CA PRO A 25 -9.25 -58.92 21.71
C PRO A 25 -8.19 -58.03 22.35
N GLU A 26 -7.08 -57.88 21.62
CA GLU A 26 -5.97 -57.01 21.97
C GLU A 26 -6.50 -55.60 22.32
N PRO A 27 -5.92 -54.93 23.33
CA PRO A 27 -6.35 -53.60 23.72
C PRO A 27 -6.27 -52.68 22.49
N GLU A 28 -7.33 -51.87 22.31
CA GLU A 28 -7.37 -50.82 21.28
C GLU A 28 -6.04 -50.07 21.26
N PRO A 29 -5.41 -49.87 20.07
CA PRO A 29 -4.16 -49.14 20.02
C PRO A 29 -4.41 -47.75 20.62
N GLU A 30 -3.58 -47.40 21.61
CA GLU A 30 -3.46 -46.03 22.08
C GLU A 30 -3.30 -45.12 20.86
N PRO A 31 -3.91 -43.92 20.83
CA PRO A 31 -3.73 -43.01 19.71
C PRO A 31 -2.23 -42.84 19.52
N GLU A 32 -1.73 -43.23 18.34
CA GLU A 32 -0.35 -42.97 17.94
C GLU A 32 -0.11 -41.49 18.21
N THR A 33 0.80 -41.23 19.15
CA THR A 33 1.23 -39.86 19.43
C THR A 33 1.70 -39.33 18.09
N GLU A 34 0.98 -38.33 17.55
CA GLU A 34 1.45 -37.60 16.38
C GLU A 34 2.93 -37.29 16.64
N PRO A 35 3.84 -37.63 15.71
CA PRO A 35 5.24 -37.29 15.89
C PRO A 35 5.26 -35.80 16.22
N GLU A 36 5.93 -35.43 17.32
CA GLU A 36 6.18 -34.02 17.62
C GLU A 36 6.65 -33.39 16.31
N PRO A 37 6.07 -32.23 15.91
CA PRO A 37 6.49 -31.59 14.69
C PRO A 37 8.01 -31.48 14.76
N GLU A 38 8.69 -32.03 13.75
CA GLU A 38 10.12 -31.84 13.59
C GLU A 38 10.41 -30.36 13.85
N PRO A 39 11.44 -30.02 14.64
CA PRO A 39 11.76 -28.62 14.88
C PRO A 39 11.79 -27.94 13.52
N GLU A 40 10.91 -26.95 13.34
CA GLU A 40 10.90 -26.14 12.13
C GLU A 40 12.36 -25.80 11.86
N PRO A 41 12.86 -25.98 10.61
CA PRO A 41 14.23 -25.59 10.31
C PRO A 41 14.36 -24.16 10.84
N GLU A 42 15.34 -23.95 11.75
CA GLU A 42 15.72 -22.62 12.17
C GLU A 42 15.71 -21.76 10.93
N PRO A 43 15.07 -20.57 10.94
CA PRO A 43 15.03 -19.75 9.76
C PRO A 43 16.47 -19.68 9.30
N GLU A 44 16.76 -20.29 8.13
CA GLU A 44 18.04 -20.04 7.50
C GLU A 44 18.16 -18.54 7.55
N ALA A 45 19.27 -18.06 8.08
CA ALA A 45 19.65 -16.67 8.02
C ALA A 45 19.78 -16.35 6.54
N GLY A 46 18.62 -16.26 5.89
CA GLY A 46 18.42 -15.86 4.54
C GLY A 46 18.98 -14.47 4.55
N ASP A 47 20.00 -14.32 3.70
CA ASP A 47 20.64 -13.07 3.37
C ASP A 47 19.70 -11.93 3.73
N ASP A 48 20.02 -11.23 4.83
CA ASP A 48 19.51 -9.88 5.04
C ASP A 48 19.66 -9.24 3.66
N PRO A 49 18.57 -8.81 2.99
CA PRO A 49 18.70 -8.27 1.65
C PRO A 49 19.76 -7.20 1.77
N GLU A 50 20.91 -7.41 1.12
CA GLU A 50 22.04 -6.48 1.20
C GLU A 50 21.43 -5.08 1.07
N PRO A 51 21.72 -4.15 1.99
CA PRO A 51 21.12 -2.83 1.93
C PRO A 51 21.42 -2.31 0.54
N VAL A 52 20.40 -2.26 -0.32
CA VAL A 52 20.52 -1.82 -1.71
C VAL A 52 21.25 -0.50 -1.60
N PRO A 53 22.47 -0.37 -2.15
CA PRO A 53 23.27 0.82 -1.96
C PRO A 53 22.37 1.99 -2.33
N PRO A 54 22.34 3.08 -1.52
CA PRO A 54 21.50 4.22 -1.84
C PRO A 54 21.81 4.59 -3.28
N VAL A 55 20.84 4.37 -4.18
CA VAL A 55 20.97 4.79 -5.57
C VAL A 55 21.31 6.27 -5.46
N ASP A 56 22.45 6.68 -6.00
CA ASP A 56 22.79 8.09 -6.01
C ASP A 56 21.71 8.77 -6.84
N GLU A 57 20.73 9.35 -6.17
CA GLU A 57 19.56 9.93 -6.83
C GLU A 57 19.94 11.25 -7.52
N GLY A 58 21.08 11.83 -7.17
CA GLY A 58 21.52 13.14 -7.62
C GLY A 58 20.71 14.29 -7.03
N GLU A 59 20.70 15.41 -7.74
CA GLU A 59 19.97 16.63 -7.35
C GLU A 59 18.45 16.46 -7.48
N VAL A 60 17.68 17.18 -6.64
CA VAL A 60 16.23 17.28 -6.79
C VAL A 60 15.89 18.34 -7.83
N LEU A 61 15.54 17.91 -9.04
CA LEU A 61 15.20 18.79 -10.16
C LEU A 61 13.78 19.38 -10.02
N PHE A 62 12.86 18.61 -9.43
CA PHE A 62 11.48 19.04 -9.25
C PHE A 62 10.87 18.46 -7.97
N TYR A 63 10.18 19.30 -7.20
CA TYR A 63 9.49 18.89 -5.98
C TYR A 63 8.15 19.58 -5.80
N GLU A 64 7.10 18.79 -5.60
CA GLU A 64 5.78 19.25 -5.20
C GLU A 64 5.30 18.49 -3.95
N PRO A 65 5.01 19.19 -2.83
CA PRO A 65 4.68 18.54 -1.56
C PRO A 65 3.25 17.98 -1.48
N GLY A 66 2.38 18.21 -2.46
CA GLY A 66 0.99 17.72 -2.48
C GLY A 66 -0.02 18.48 -1.61
N GLY A 67 0.26 18.67 -0.32
CA GLY A 67 -0.60 19.37 0.66
C GLY A 67 0.15 20.41 1.49
N SER A 68 -0.54 21.48 1.93
CA SER A 68 0.07 22.56 2.72
C SER A 68 -0.28 22.45 4.21
N TRP A 69 0.74 22.46 5.06
CA TRP A 69 0.58 22.52 6.53
C TRP A 69 -0.11 23.81 6.99
N TRP A 70 -0.09 24.87 6.18
CA TRP A 70 -0.77 26.12 6.51
C TRP A 70 -2.29 25.95 6.63
N VAL A 71 -2.88 24.98 5.92
CA VAL A 71 -4.31 24.65 6.03
C VAL A 71 -4.66 24.17 7.44
N VAL A 72 -3.75 23.43 8.09
CA VAL A 72 -3.94 22.93 9.46
C VAL A 72 -4.04 24.09 10.45
N ALA A 73 -3.37 25.20 10.20
CA ALA A 73 -3.40 26.38 11.06
C ALA A 73 -4.75 27.13 11.04
N ILE A 74 -5.61 26.92 10.03
CA ILE A 74 -6.92 27.57 9.94
C ILE A 74 -7.81 27.18 11.12
N GLY A 75 -7.84 25.89 11.48
CA GLY A 75 -8.62 25.39 12.62
C GLY A 75 -8.26 26.10 13.93
N PRO A 76 -6.99 26.02 14.38
CA PRO A 76 -6.51 26.72 15.58
C PRO A 76 -6.77 28.22 15.56
N VAL A 77 -6.61 28.89 14.41
CA VAL A 77 -6.90 30.32 14.28
C VAL A 77 -8.39 30.61 14.52
N LEU A 78 -9.29 29.83 13.94
CA LEU A 78 -10.74 30.00 14.14
C LEU A 78 -11.15 29.70 15.58
N ILE A 79 -10.61 28.63 16.18
CA ILE A 79 -10.88 28.28 17.59
C ILE A 79 -10.36 29.37 18.52
N GLY A 80 -9.16 29.89 18.27
CA GLY A 80 -8.58 31.00 19.01
C GLY A 80 -9.43 32.27 18.89
N ALA A 81 -9.96 32.56 17.70
CA ALA A 81 -10.85 33.70 17.48
C ALA A 81 -12.18 33.57 18.25
N VAL A 82 -12.81 32.38 18.23
CA VAL A 82 -14.03 32.12 19.00
C VAL A 82 -13.75 32.20 20.51
N LEU A 83 -12.65 31.59 20.98
CA LEU A 83 -12.25 31.66 22.37
C LEU A 83 -12.01 33.11 22.83
N ALA A 84 -11.36 33.93 22.00
CA ALA A 84 -11.16 35.34 22.30
C ALA A 84 -12.49 36.11 22.43
N LEU A 85 -13.46 35.82 21.56
CA LEU A 85 -14.81 36.37 21.64
C LEU A 85 -15.56 35.91 22.90
N GLU A 86 -15.45 34.63 23.29
CA GLU A 86 -16.08 34.12 24.51
C GLU A 86 -15.50 34.75 25.77
N ILE A 87 -14.17 34.94 25.82
CA ILE A 87 -13.49 35.60 26.96
C ILE A 87 -13.87 37.09 27.05
N ALA A 88 -14.05 37.77 25.92
CA ALA A 88 -14.42 39.18 25.88
C ALA A 88 -15.93 39.41 26.15
N GLY A 89 -16.75 38.37 25.99
CA GLY A 89 -18.19 38.42 26.21
C GLY A 89 -18.59 38.31 27.69
N PRO A 90 -19.87 38.57 28.03
CA PRO A 90 -20.38 38.44 29.40
C PRO A 90 -20.66 36.99 29.83
N GLY A 91 -20.43 36.01 28.95
CA GLY A 91 -20.75 34.59 29.15
C GLY A 91 -19.59 33.77 29.72
N GLN A 92 -19.86 32.50 30.05
CA GLN A 92 -18.83 31.53 30.42
C GLN A 92 -18.20 30.91 29.16
N VAL A 93 -16.91 30.57 29.23
CA VAL A 93 -16.22 29.85 28.15
C VAL A 93 -16.70 28.41 28.07
N HIS A 94 -17.16 27.97 26.91
CA HIS A 94 -17.69 26.63 26.69
C HIS A 94 -16.57 25.65 26.36
N TRP A 95 -15.70 25.37 27.33
CA TRP A 95 -14.54 24.50 27.18
C TRP A 95 -14.84 23.14 26.51
N PRO A 96 -15.91 22.40 26.88
CA PRO A 96 -16.20 21.11 26.25
C PRO A 96 -16.50 21.25 24.76
N VAL A 97 -17.29 22.25 24.39
CA VAL A 97 -17.69 22.50 23.00
C VAL A 97 -16.47 22.91 22.17
N LEU A 98 -15.69 23.90 22.65
CA LEU A 98 -14.46 24.33 21.98
C LEU A 98 -13.47 23.18 21.79
N SER A 99 -13.32 22.31 22.78
CA SER A 99 -12.41 21.16 22.71
C SER A 99 -12.86 20.15 21.65
N ILE A 100 -14.15 19.85 21.57
CA ILE A 100 -14.70 18.94 20.54
C ILE A 100 -14.48 19.54 19.14
N PHE A 101 -14.80 20.82 18.94
CA PHE A 101 -14.54 21.49 17.67
C PHE A 101 -13.05 21.52 17.33
N ALA A 102 -12.18 21.72 18.33
CA ALA A 102 -10.74 21.68 18.15
C ALA A 102 -10.24 20.33 17.66
N VAL A 103 -10.63 19.25 18.33
CA VAL A 103 -10.25 17.89 17.94
C VAL A 103 -10.75 17.57 16.54
N ILE A 104 -12.01 17.90 16.22
CA ILE A 104 -12.58 17.61 14.89
C ILE A 104 -11.87 18.41 13.81
N LEU A 105 -11.74 19.74 13.94
CA LEU A 105 -11.15 20.59 12.89
C LEU A 105 -9.67 20.30 12.69
N ILE A 106 -8.90 20.21 13.78
CA ILE A 106 -7.46 19.98 13.71
C ILE A 106 -7.17 18.53 13.31
N GLY A 107 -7.79 17.57 13.98
CA GLY A 107 -7.57 16.14 13.74
C GLY A 107 -7.90 15.74 12.31
N PHE A 108 -9.06 16.18 11.79
CA PHE A 108 -9.42 15.92 10.41
C PHE A 108 -8.47 16.58 9.41
N SER A 109 -8.08 17.84 9.65
CA SER A 109 -7.14 18.55 8.78
C SER A 109 -5.76 17.89 8.76
N LEU A 110 -5.27 17.41 9.90
CA LEU A 110 -4.00 16.66 9.99
C LEU A 110 -4.02 15.42 9.10
N VAL A 111 -5.06 14.58 9.22
CA VAL A 111 -5.20 13.36 8.43
C VAL A 111 -5.25 13.71 6.93
N GLN A 112 -6.02 14.72 6.54
CA GLN A 112 -6.12 15.15 5.15
C GLN A 112 -4.79 15.64 4.57
N VAL A 113 -4.06 16.49 5.30
CA VAL A 113 -2.78 17.03 4.84
C VAL A 113 -1.73 15.92 4.79
N TYR A 114 -1.68 15.05 5.78
CA TYR A 114 -0.77 13.90 5.78
C TYR A 114 -1.03 12.98 4.58
N ALA A 115 -2.29 12.61 4.34
CA ALA A 115 -2.67 11.79 3.19
C ALA A 115 -2.28 12.46 1.86
N ALA A 116 -2.56 13.76 1.72
CA ALA A 116 -2.21 14.53 0.52
C ALA A 116 -0.69 14.64 0.32
N ARG A 117 0.08 14.83 1.38
CA ARG A 117 1.55 14.88 1.29
C ARG A 117 2.20 13.54 1.03
N THR A 118 1.53 12.44 1.37
CA THR A 118 2.04 11.08 1.17
C THR A 118 1.70 10.54 -0.21
N HIS A 119 0.48 10.73 -0.69
CA HIS A 119 0.01 10.13 -1.95
C HIS A 119 -0.02 11.11 -3.13
N VAL A 120 0.03 12.42 -2.84
CA VAL A 120 -0.08 13.49 -3.85
C VAL A 120 1.18 14.34 -3.90
N SER A 121 2.32 13.81 -3.43
CA SER A 121 3.63 14.43 -3.59
C SER A 121 4.32 13.97 -4.88
N VAL A 122 5.10 14.85 -5.48
CA VAL A 122 5.96 14.54 -6.63
C VAL A 122 7.38 14.93 -6.29
N ARG A 123 8.33 14.05 -6.57
CA ARG A 123 9.75 14.33 -6.46
C ARG A 123 10.45 13.71 -7.64
N LEU A 124 11.06 14.54 -8.47
CA LEU A 124 11.95 14.13 -9.54
C LEU A 124 13.37 14.46 -9.12
N THR A 125 14.23 13.47 -9.22
CA THR A 125 15.68 13.62 -9.10
C THR A 125 16.32 13.35 -10.45
N GLU A 126 17.65 13.37 -10.52
CA GLU A 126 18.37 13.05 -11.75
C GLU A 126 18.30 11.56 -12.12
N ALA A 127 18.00 10.67 -11.16
CA ALA A 127 17.94 9.22 -11.40
C ALA A 127 16.56 8.59 -11.11
N THR A 128 15.69 9.22 -10.31
CA THR A 128 14.43 8.63 -9.86
C THR A 128 13.25 9.60 -9.99
N LEU A 129 12.07 9.04 -10.31
CA LEU A 129 10.79 9.73 -10.23
C LEU A 129 9.95 9.08 -9.13
N ARG A 130 9.59 9.87 -8.11
CA ARG A 130 8.65 9.48 -7.07
C ARG A 130 7.34 10.24 -7.20
N GLU A 131 6.25 9.48 -7.30
CA GLU A 131 4.88 9.99 -7.29
C GLU A 131 4.06 9.29 -6.19
N GLY A 132 3.65 10.09 -5.22
CA GLY A 132 3.06 9.62 -3.97
C GLY A 132 3.99 8.65 -3.23
N THR A 133 3.54 7.41 -3.14
CA THR A 133 4.25 6.30 -2.47
C THR A 133 5.10 5.46 -3.42
N LYS A 134 4.97 5.64 -4.75
CA LYS A 134 5.72 4.85 -5.73
C LYS A 134 6.94 5.63 -6.23
N THR A 135 8.09 4.98 -6.22
CA THR A 135 9.33 5.47 -6.81
C THR A 135 9.72 4.55 -7.96
N ILE A 136 10.06 5.12 -9.11
CA ILE A 136 10.58 4.41 -10.27
C ILE A 136 11.93 5.01 -10.70
N PRO A 137 12.93 4.18 -11.03
CA PRO A 137 14.12 4.64 -11.73
C PRO A 137 13.77 5.27 -13.08
N LEU A 138 14.49 6.32 -13.48
CA LEU A 138 14.35 6.88 -14.83
C LEU A 138 14.83 5.90 -15.91
N THR A 139 15.69 4.93 -15.56
CA THR A 139 16.09 3.82 -16.45
C THR A 139 14.93 2.93 -16.84
N ASP A 140 13.89 2.85 -16.00
CA ASP A 140 12.70 2.02 -16.24
C ASP A 140 11.68 2.75 -17.11
N ILE A 141 11.92 4.02 -17.44
CA ILE A 141 11.12 4.78 -18.39
C ILE A 141 11.70 4.51 -19.78
N ALA A 142 10.91 3.93 -20.68
CA ALA A 142 11.30 3.78 -22.08
C ALA A 142 11.18 5.11 -22.82
N LYS A 143 10.04 5.81 -22.63
CA LYS A 143 9.71 7.01 -23.39
C LYS A 143 8.75 7.93 -22.65
N VAL A 144 9.02 9.23 -22.74
CA VAL A 144 8.06 10.29 -22.35
C VAL A 144 7.22 10.66 -23.57
N LEU A 145 5.90 10.49 -23.49
CA LEU A 145 4.96 10.76 -24.59
C LEU A 145 4.72 12.26 -24.75
N PRO A 146 4.55 12.77 -25.99
CA PRO A 146 4.39 14.20 -26.25
C PRO A 146 3.10 14.77 -25.65
N ALA A 147 3.08 16.09 -25.44
CA ALA A 147 1.90 16.76 -24.93
C ALA A 147 0.79 16.68 -25.98
N ASN A 148 -0.44 16.41 -25.54
CA ASN A 148 -1.57 16.50 -26.43
C ASN A 148 -1.91 17.98 -26.67
N ASN A 149 -1.64 18.44 -27.90
CA ASN A 149 -1.97 19.79 -28.36
C ASN A 149 -3.16 19.79 -29.32
N GLY A 150 -3.73 18.61 -29.61
CA GLY A 150 -4.86 18.42 -30.50
C GLY A 150 -6.19 18.33 -29.76
N PRO A 151 -7.31 18.37 -30.49
CA PRO A 151 -8.64 18.13 -29.92
C PRO A 151 -8.92 16.63 -29.67
N GLU A 152 -8.14 15.73 -30.26
CA GLU A 152 -8.32 14.29 -30.15
C GLU A 152 -7.71 13.76 -28.86
N HIS A 153 -8.42 12.88 -28.17
CA HIS A 153 -7.94 12.29 -26.92
C HIS A 153 -6.88 11.23 -27.20
N GLN A 154 -5.72 11.34 -26.53
CA GLN A 154 -4.64 10.38 -26.69
C GLN A 154 -4.87 9.16 -25.76
N THR A 155 -4.48 7.97 -26.21
CA THR A 155 -4.66 6.72 -25.44
C THR A 155 -4.02 6.78 -24.04
N TRP A 156 -2.92 7.53 -23.88
CA TRP A 156 -2.25 7.65 -22.59
C TRP A 156 -3.02 8.51 -21.57
N GLU A 157 -3.93 9.39 -22.00
CA GLU A 157 -4.68 10.27 -21.08
C GLU A 157 -5.71 9.50 -20.23
N SER A 158 -6.06 8.28 -20.64
CA SER A 158 -6.92 7.36 -19.89
C SER A 158 -6.13 6.27 -19.16
N ALA A 159 -4.79 6.25 -19.28
CA ALA A 159 -3.94 5.28 -18.62
C ALA A 159 -3.91 5.47 -17.10
N ARG A 160 -3.47 4.45 -16.36
CA ARG A 160 -3.38 4.53 -14.89
C ARG A 160 -2.33 5.58 -14.47
N ALA A 161 -2.64 6.37 -13.46
CA ALA A 161 -1.63 7.24 -12.84
C ALA A 161 -0.54 6.45 -12.12
N ILE A 162 0.70 6.94 -12.15
CA ILE A 162 1.79 6.40 -11.33
C ILE A 162 1.49 6.72 -9.86
N GLY A 163 1.81 5.75 -8.99
CA GLY A 163 1.42 5.73 -7.59
C GLY A 163 0.29 4.74 -7.31
N GLU A 164 -0.32 4.88 -6.13
CA GLU A 164 -1.44 4.03 -5.71
C GLU A 164 -2.79 4.50 -6.26
N LEU A 165 -2.83 5.67 -6.90
CA LEU A 165 -4.06 6.27 -7.37
C LEU A 165 -4.48 5.69 -8.73
N PRO A 166 -5.77 5.44 -8.95
CA PRO A 166 -6.26 4.91 -10.23
C PRO A 166 -6.20 5.96 -11.35
N ALA A 167 -6.23 7.25 -11.00
CA ALA A 167 -6.29 8.37 -11.93
C ALA A 167 -5.49 9.57 -11.40
N VAL A 168 -5.25 10.54 -12.29
CA VAL A 168 -4.52 11.77 -11.97
C VAL A 168 -5.25 12.55 -10.86
N PRO A 169 -4.53 12.97 -9.79
CA PRO A 169 -5.12 13.73 -8.70
C PRO A 169 -5.82 15.02 -9.17
N ARG A 170 -6.88 15.44 -8.45
CA ARG A 170 -7.60 16.69 -8.78
C ARG A 170 -6.63 17.88 -8.84
N ARG A 171 -6.87 18.79 -9.81
CA ARG A 171 -6.07 20.01 -10.06
C ARG A 171 -4.64 19.75 -10.59
N ARG A 172 -4.33 18.53 -11.03
CA ARG A 172 -3.06 18.14 -11.66
C ARG A 172 -3.35 17.70 -13.09
N LYS A 173 -2.30 17.68 -13.92
CA LYS A 173 -2.38 17.21 -15.30
C LYS A 173 -1.42 16.04 -15.48
N GLY A 174 -1.81 15.09 -16.32
CA GLY A 174 -1.02 13.90 -16.63
C GLY A 174 0.00 14.12 -17.75
N ILE A 175 1.04 13.30 -17.73
CA ILE A 175 2.05 13.11 -18.78
C ILE A 175 2.09 11.62 -19.05
N GLY A 176 1.82 11.23 -20.30
CA GLY A 176 1.99 9.84 -20.71
C GLY A 176 3.46 9.42 -20.61
N VAL A 177 3.71 8.32 -19.93
CA VAL A 177 5.02 7.69 -19.80
C VAL A 177 4.87 6.23 -20.17
N GLU A 178 5.73 5.77 -21.06
CA GLU A 178 5.86 4.36 -21.42
C GLU A 178 7.02 3.77 -20.63
N LEU A 179 6.75 2.73 -19.87
CA LEU A 179 7.75 2.01 -19.08
C LEU A 179 8.49 0.99 -19.94
N ALA A 180 9.64 0.50 -19.45
CA ALA A 180 10.49 -0.48 -20.13
C ALA A 180 9.78 -1.82 -20.41
N ASP A 181 8.75 -2.16 -19.63
CA ASP A 181 7.89 -3.33 -19.83
C ASP A 181 6.80 -3.11 -20.92
N GLY A 182 6.75 -1.92 -21.53
CA GLY A 182 5.74 -1.51 -22.52
C GLY A 182 4.44 -0.99 -21.91
N THR A 183 4.32 -0.95 -20.58
CA THR A 183 3.14 -0.42 -19.91
C THR A 183 3.09 1.10 -20.05
N VAL A 184 1.94 1.63 -20.50
CA VAL A 184 1.69 3.07 -20.52
C VAL A 184 1.01 3.49 -19.22
N VAL A 185 1.58 4.49 -18.56
CA VAL A 185 1.10 5.09 -17.31
C VAL A 185 1.08 6.61 -17.43
N GLN A 186 0.44 7.29 -16.48
CA GLN A 186 0.44 8.74 -16.38
C GLN A 186 1.29 9.20 -15.19
N ALA A 187 2.43 9.83 -15.48
CA ALA A 187 3.06 10.72 -14.51
C ALA A 187 2.20 11.97 -14.34
N TRP A 188 2.28 12.69 -13.22
CA TRP A 188 1.43 13.85 -12.98
C TRP A 188 2.10 14.91 -12.10
N ALA A 189 1.77 16.16 -12.37
CA ALA A 189 2.20 17.30 -11.57
C ALA A 189 1.16 18.43 -11.64
N ARG A 190 1.26 19.39 -10.71
CA ARG A 190 0.46 20.61 -10.77
C ARG A 190 0.99 21.57 -11.83
N ASP A 191 2.30 21.76 -11.88
CA ASP A 191 3.00 22.45 -12.97
C ASP A 191 3.54 21.42 -13.98
N VAL A 192 2.65 20.97 -14.87
CA VAL A 192 2.96 19.89 -15.81
C VAL A 192 3.95 20.32 -16.89
N GLU A 193 3.93 21.60 -17.25
CA GLU A 193 4.80 22.13 -18.29
C GLU A 193 6.26 22.18 -17.80
N ARG A 194 6.50 22.64 -16.56
CA ARG A 194 7.82 22.54 -15.93
C ARG A 194 8.21 21.08 -15.73
N PHE A 195 7.34 20.28 -15.12
CA PHE A 195 7.64 18.88 -14.81
C PHE A 195 8.02 18.08 -16.06
N ARG A 196 7.29 18.25 -17.16
CA ARG A 196 7.59 17.58 -18.44
C ARG A 196 8.99 17.90 -18.94
N ARG A 197 9.41 19.16 -18.86
CA ARG A 197 10.74 19.59 -19.31
C ARG A 197 11.82 18.91 -18.48
N GLU A 198 11.75 19.05 -17.16
CA GLU A 198 12.74 18.47 -16.24
C GLU A 198 12.79 16.93 -16.38
N LEU A 199 11.62 16.28 -16.46
CA LEU A 199 11.53 14.82 -16.65
C LEU A 199 12.16 14.37 -17.96
N THR A 200 11.88 15.08 -19.06
CA THR A 200 12.42 14.75 -20.37
C THR A 200 13.94 14.93 -20.41
N GLU A 201 14.45 16.00 -19.81
CA GLU A 201 15.88 16.29 -19.73
C GLU A 201 16.62 15.26 -18.88
N ALA A 202 16.12 14.96 -17.68
CA ALA A 202 16.68 13.95 -16.79
C ALA A 202 16.67 12.56 -17.43
N HIS A 203 15.55 12.18 -18.05
CA HIS A 203 15.41 10.93 -18.79
C HIS A 203 16.46 10.80 -19.91
N GLN A 204 16.65 11.86 -20.70
CA GLN A 204 17.68 11.89 -21.74
C GLN A 204 19.10 11.79 -21.17
N ALA A 205 19.38 12.47 -20.05
CA ALA A 205 20.67 12.40 -19.39
C ALA A 205 21.02 10.97 -18.94
N VAL A 206 20.06 10.27 -18.34
CA VAL A 206 20.20 8.86 -17.95
C VAL A 206 20.40 7.96 -19.17
N GLN A 207 19.66 8.17 -20.26
CA GLN A 207 19.86 7.41 -21.51
C GLN A 207 21.25 7.63 -22.13
N MET A 208 21.84 8.81 -21.93
CA MET A 208 23.22 9.11 -22.35
C MET A 208 24.28 8.54 -21.40
N GLY A 209 23.89 7.92 -20.28
CA GLY A 209 24.80 7.36 -19.28
C GLY A 209 25.51 8.43 -18.45
N LEU A 210 24.95 9.63 -18.35
CA LEU A 210 25.51 10.68 -17.51
C LEU A 210 25.27 10.34 -16.04
N PRO A 211 26.30 10.38 -15.18
CA PRO A 211 26.12 10.12 -13.76
C PRO A 211 25.32 11.27 -13.11
N PRO A 212 24.50 10.96 -12.10
CA PRO A 212 23.86 11.97 -11.28
C PRO A 212 24.92 12.87 -10.62
N ARG A 213 24.65 14.17 -10.60
CA ARG A 213 25.44 15.13 -9.84
C ARG A 213 25.06 14.94 -8.39
N GLY A 214 25.97 14.33 -7.63
CA GLY A 214 25.79 14.12 -6.20
C GLY A 214 25.50 15.44 -5.46
N ARG A 215 24.96 15.31 -4.25
CA ARG A 215 24.54 16.42 -3.35
C ARG A 215 25.67 17.33 -2.84
N SER A 216 26.82 17.38 -3.50
CA SER A 216 28.09 17.93 -3.01
C SER A 216 28.21 19.46 -3.03
N ASP A 217 27.24 20.19 -3.58
CA ASP A 217 27.35 21.67 -3.71
C ASP A 217 26.58 22.46 -2.63
N ALA A 218 25.93 21.79 -1.65
CA ALA A 218 25.06 22.45 -0.67
C ALA A 218 25.67 22.67 0.73
N ASP A 219 26.92 22.26 0.98
CA ASP A 219 27.62 22.41 2.28
C ASP A 219 28.95 23.21 2.17
N GLY A 220 29.05 24.08 1.16
CA GLY A 220 30.18 25.01 0.96
C GLY A 220 29.94 26.41 1.53
#